data_AF-A0A428WJQ9-F1
#
_entry.id   AF-A0A428WJQ9-F1
#
_cell.length_a   1.000
_cell.length_b   1.000
_cell.length_c   1.000
_cell.angle_alpha   90.00
_cell.angle_beta   90.00
_cell.angle_gamma   90.00
#
_symmetry.space_group_name_H-M   'P 1'
#
loop_
_entity.id
_entity.type
_entity.pdbx_description
1 polymer ?
#
loop_
_entity_poly.entity_id
_entity_poly.type
_entity_poly.pdbx_seq_one_letter_code
_entity_poly.pdbx_strand_id
1 'polypeptide(L)' 'MEEEPPPEPLFDPAILDDVRDRVADGDTLGEAFACLPDRPAPLVRAAVLHLLWKQQWRTDLSVPLSARSVLRTAS' A
#
# COMPACT_ATOMS: atom_id res chain seq x y z
N MET A 1 31.04 8.01 -18.91
CA MET A 1 29.73 8.32 -18.31
C MET A 1 29.81 7.74 -16.92
N GLU A 2 29.92 8.58 -15.91
CA GLU A 2 29.70 8.13 -14.53
C GLU A 2 28.22 7.79 -14.43
N GLU A 3 27.90 6.50 -14.19
CA GLU A 3 26.54 6.09 -13.88
C GLU A 3 26.17 6.71 -12.53
N GLU A 4 25.18 7.59 -12.55
CA GLU A 4 24.59 8.13 -11.32
C GLU A 4 23.98 6.96 -10.54
N PRO A 5 24.31 6.80 -9.23
CA PRO A 5 23.76 5.71 -8.46
C PRO A 5 22.23 5.76 -8.49
N PRO A 6 21.56 4.60 -8.51
CA PRO A 6 20.11 4.57 -8.56
C PRO A 6 19.53 5.36 -7.39
N PRO A 7 18.42 6.10 -7.59
CA PRO A 7 17.83 6.90 -6.55
C PRO A 7 17.41 6.01 -5.37
N GLU A 8 17.55 6.54 -4.16
CA GLU A 8 17.04 5.86 -2.97
C GLU A 8 15.52 5.64 -3.09
N PRO A 9 15.02 4.45 -2.71
CA PRO A 9 13.61 4.15 -2.83
C PRO A 9 12.79 5.04 -1.89
N LEU A 10 11.73 5.65 -2.42
CA LEU A 10 10.83 6.53 -1.66
C LEU A 10 9.98 5.79 -0.61
N PHE A 11 9.88 4.47 -0.72
CA PHE A 11 9.08 3.60 0.16
C PHE A 11 9.97 2.48 0.68
N ASP A 12 9.84 2.17 1.97
CA ASP A 12 10.55 1.05 2.59
C ASP A 12 10.06 -0.27 1.98
N PRO A 13 10.93 -1.04 1.28
CA PRO A 13 10.54 -2.29 0.65
C PRO A 13 10.04 -3.32 1.66
N ALA A 14 10.57 -3.33 2.89
CA ALA A 14 10.10 -4.25 3.92
C ALA A 14 8.65 -3.96 4.31
N ILE A 15 8.26 -2.69 4.40
CA ILE A 15 6.86 -2.32 4.68
C ILE A 15 5.96 -2.69 3.49
N LEU A 16 6.43 -2.52 2.25
CA LEU A 16 5.66 -2.92 1.07
C LEU A 16 5.39 -4.43 1.04
N ASP A 17 6.40 -5.24 1.34
CA ASP A 17 6.28 -6.70 1.40
C ASP A 17 5.37 -7.13 2.55
N ASP A 18 5.60 -6.59 3.76
CA ASP A 18 4.78 -6.86 4.94
C ASP A 18 3.30 -6.51 4.69
N VAL A 19 2.99 -5.40 3.99
CA VAL A 19 1.62 -5.02 3.63
C VAL A 19 1.02 -5.99 2.61
N ARG A 20 1.77 -6.42 1.59
CA ARG A 20 1.28 -7.39 0.59
C ARG A 20 0.91 -8.73 1.21
N ASP A 21 1.70 -9.18 2.18
CA ASP A 21 1.49 -10.47 2.83
C ASP A 21 0.33 -10.46 3.84
N ARG A 22 -0.03 -9.27 4.35
CA ARG A 22 -1.07 -9.13 5.39
C ARG A 22 -2.43 -8.71 4.87
N VAL A 23 -2.48 -7.92 3.79
CA VAL A 23 -3.73 -7.46 3.20
C VAL A 23 -4.35 -8.57 2.36
N ALA A 24 -5.65 -8.82 2.56
CA ALA A 24 -6.41 -9.82 1.84
C ALA A 24 -7.45 -9.21 0.90
N ASP A 25 -7.95 -10.01 -0.07
CA ASP A 25 -9.10 -9.62 -0.88
C ASP A 25 -10.34 -9.44 0.01
N GLY A 26 -11.01 -8.29 -0.13
CA GLY A 26 -12.18 -7.96 0.67
C GLY A 26 -11.87 -7.11 1.90
N ASP A 27 -10.60 -6.95 2.29
CA ASP A 27 -10.21 -6.04 3.36
C ASP A 27 -10.57 -4.60 3.00
N THR A 28 -10.91 -3.82 4.00
CA THR A 28 -11.10 -2.38 3.86
C THR A 28 -9.76 -1.64 3.95
N LEU A 29 -9.71 -0.42 3.42
CA LEU A 29 -8.56 0.46 3.62
C LEU A 29 -8.25 0.72 5.09
N GLY A 30 -9.28 0.77 5.96
CA GLY A 30 -9.08 0.92 7.40
C GLY A 30 -8.31 -0.25 8.00
N GLU A 31 -8.67 -1.48 7.62
CA GLU A 31 -7.98 -2.70 8.02
C GLU A 31 -6.56 -2.76 7.46
N ALA A 32 -6.39 -2.43 6.17
CA ALA A 32 -5.07 -2.38 5.54
C ALA A 32 -4.15 -1.31 6.19
N PHE A 33 -4.68 -0.17 6.61
CA PHE A 33 -3.88 0.85 7.33
C PHE A 33 -3.49 0.43 8.74
N ALA A 34 -4.16 -0.56 9.32
CA ALA A 34 -3.91 -1.08 10.67
C ALA A 34 -3.17 -2.43 10.67
N CYS A 35 -2.81 -2.98 9.51
CA CYS A 35 -2.29 -4.34 9.40
C CYS A 35 -0.90 -4.57 10.01
N LEU A 36 -0.15 -3.49 10.27
CA LEU A 36 1.19 -3.51 10.88
C LEU A 36 1.23 -2.60 12.12
N PRO A 37 0.71 -3.05 13.28
CA PRO A 37 0.59 -2.23 14.49
C PRO A 37 1.95 -1.78 15.06
N ASP A 38 3.02 -2.54 14.79
CA ASP A 38 4.38 -2.23 15.26
C ASP A 38 5.14 -1.25 14.34
N ARG A 39 4.50 -0.77 13.26
CA ARG A 39 5.11 0.16 12.30
C ARG A 39 4.48 1.56 12.40
N PRO A 40 5.21 2.63 12.03
CA PRO A 40 4.64 3.97 12.00
C PRO A 40 3.44 4.06 11.04
N ALA A 41 2.26 4.41 11.56
CA ALA A 41 1.03 4.45 10.78
C ALA A 41 1.10 5.30 9.49
N PRO A 42 1.80 6.46 9.43
CA PRO A 42 1.95 7.21 8.18
C PRO A 42 2.67 6.42 7.08
N LEU A 43 3.66 5.59 7.43
CA LEU A 43 4.41 4.77 6.48
C LEU A 43 3.56 3.62 5.94
N VAL A 44 2.79 2.97 6.80
CA VAL A 44 1.85 1.90 6.40
C VAL A 44 0.80 2.46 5.44
N ARG A 45 0.23 3.63 5.74
CA ARG A 45 -0.73 4.30 4.83
C ARG A 45 -0.09 4.62 3.48
N ALA A 46 1.11 5.20 3.49
CA ALA A 46 1.83 5.53 2.25
C ALA A 46 2.11 4.27 1.41
N ALA A 47 2.51 3.16 2.06
CA ALA A 47 2.72 1.87 1.41
C ALA A 47 1.42 1.32 0.77
N VAL A 48 0.31 1.27 1.51
CA VAL A 48 -0.98 0.81 0.98
C VAL A 48 -1.43 1.66 -0.23
N LEU A 49 -1.31 2.99 -0.12
CA LEU A 49 -1.65 3.91 -1.22
C LEU A 49 -0.71 3.75 -2.42
N HIS A 50 0.58 3.47 -2.19
CA HIS A 50 1.52 3.16 -3.26
C HIS A 50 1.12 1.87 -4.00
N LEU A 51 0.73 0.82 -3.28
CA LEU A 51 0.29 -0.43 -3.90
C LEU A 51 -1.00 -0.28 -4.71
N LEU A 52 -1.93 0.57 -4.25
CA LEU A 52 -3.09 0.99 -5.04
C LEU A 52 -2.69 1.73 -6.31
N TRP A 53 -1.77 2.71 -6.20
CA TRP A 53 -1.26 3.46 -7.35
C TRP A 53 -0.57 2.55 -8.38
N LYS A 54 0.17 1.53 -7.91
CA LYS A 54 0.81 0.51 -8.74
C LYS A 54 -0.16 -0.55 -9.26
N GLN A 55 -1.46 -0.42 -8.98
CA GLN A 55 -2.53 -1.35 -9.35
C GLN A 55 -2.27 -2.80 -8.88
N GLN A 56 -1.54 -3.00 -7.78
CA GLN A 56 -1.40 -4.32 -7.14
C GLN A 56 -2.66 -4.66 -6.33
N TRP A 57 -3.30 -3.63 -5.79
CA TRP A 57 -4.65 -3.66 -5.25
C TRP A 57 -5.55 -2.71 -6.05
N ARG A 58 -6.84 -3.00 -6.07
CA ARG A 58 -7.87 -2.17 -6.68
C ARG A 58 -8.93 -1.83 -5.64
N THR A 59 -9.51 -0.64 -5.75
CA THR A 59 -10.73 -0.22 -5.07
C THR A 59 -11.50 0.67 -6.03
N ASP A 60 -12.77 0.90 -5.77
CA ASP A 60 -13.52 1.91 -6.51
C ASP A 60 -12.93 3.30 -6.24
N LEU A 61 -12.32 3.89 -7.28
CA LEU A 61 -11.76 5.24 -7.27
C LEU A 61 -12.72 6.27 -7.88
N SER A 62 -13.93 5.87 -8.30
CA SER A 62 -14.99 6.81 -8.72
C SER A 62 -15.66 7.51 -7.53
N VAL A 63 -15.42 7.00 -6.32
CA VAL A 63 -15.87 7.57 -5.05
C VAL A 63 -14.68 8.01 -4.19
N PRO A 64 -14.85 9.01 -3.30
CA PRO A 64 -13.80 9.39 -2.36
C PRO A 64 -13.34 8.20 -1.50
N LEU A 65 -12.01 8.04 -1.39
CA LEU A 65 -11.43 7.00 -0.54
C LEU A 65 -11.81 7.22 0.92
N SER A 66 -12.19 6.14 1.58
CA SER A 66 -12.48 6.13 3.00
C SER A 66 -11.95 4.85 3.64
N ALA A 67 -11.94 4.81 4.97
CA ALA A 67 -11.59 3.59 5.69
C ALA A 67 -12.51 2.40 5.35
N ARG A 68 -13.66 2.61 4.70
CA ARG A 68 -14.61 1.56 4.28
C ARG A 68 -14.41 1.11 2.82
N SER A 69 -13.52 1.76 2.07
CA SER A 69 -13.23 1.36 0.69
C SER A 69 -12.64 -0.04 0.67
N VAL A 70 -13.25 -0.96 -0.10
CA VAL A 70 -12.89 -2.38 -0.13
C VAL A 70 -11.80 -2.62 -1.17
N LEU A 71 -10.74 -3.28 -0.74
CA LEU A 71 -9.62 -3.72 -1.57
C LEU A 71 -9.96 -5.02 -2.28
N ARG A 72 -9.56 -5.09 -3.54
CA ARG A 72 -9.69 -6.24 -4.43
C ARG A 72 -8.35 -6.54 -5.08
N THR A 73 -8.07 -7.82 -5.23
CA THR A 73 -6.91 -8.29 -6.00
C THR A 73 -7.00 -7.80 -7.44
N ALA A 74 -5.87 -7.33 -7.97
CA ALA A 74 -5.75 -7.04 -9.39
C ALA A 74 -5.61 -8.37 -10.15
N SER A 75 -6.71 -8.83 -10.74
CA SER A 75 -6.69 -9.92 -11.73
C SER A 75 -5.84 -9.55 -12.95
#